data_AF-A0A959ME06-F1
#
_entry.id   AF-A0A959ME06-F1
#
_cell.length_a   1.000
_cell.length_b   1.000
_cell.length_c   1.000
_cell.angle_alpha   90.00
_cell.angle_beta   90.00
_cell.angle_gamma   90.00
#
_symmetry.space_group_name_H-M   'P 1'
#
loop_
_entity.id
_entity.type
_entity.pdbx_description
1 polymer ?
#
loop_
_entity_poly.entity_id
_entity_poly.type
_entity_poly.pdbx_seq_one_letter_code
_entity_poly.pdbx_strand_id
1 'polypeptide(L)'
;MLLFFCCPFILMAQNNTPMPTKAQQAWHEMEFYLFMHFGPNTFTGLEWGHGNEKEEIFDPKELDCEQWCRIAKACGAKGIIITAKHHDGFCLWPSKYSTHTVRESKWKNGKGDVLKDLSAACKKYGLKFGVYISPWDRNHPDYGTEKYNDVFVNMMKELFTNYGPIWELWWDGANGEGPNGKQQVYDWRRFENTVRKLSPNTIIF
;
A
#
# COMPACT_ATOMS: atom_id res chain seq x y z
N MET A 1 37.82 23.12 -58.53
CA MET A 1 36.55 23.53 -57.88
C MET A 1 35.85 22.27 -57.40
N LEU A 2 36.11 21.84 -56.16
CA LEU A 2 35.47 20.64 -55.58
C LEU A 2 34.10 21.03 -55.02
N LEU A 3 33.04 20.45 -55.58
CA LEU A 3 31.69 20.52 -55.04
C LEU A 3 31.54 19.51 -53.89
N PHE A 4 31.36 20.02 -52.67
CA PHE A 4 30.95 19.21 -51.53
C PHE A 4 29.43 19.00 -51.57
N PHE A 5 29.00 17.77 -51.83
CA PHE A 5 27.60 17.35 -51.69
C PHE A 5 27.33 17.11 -50.20
N CYS A 6 26.64 18.03 -49.55
CA CYS A 6 26.15 17.83 -48.18
C CYS A 6 24.86 16.99 -48.27
N CYS A 7 24.95 15.69 -47.96
CA CYS A 7 23.79 14.82 -47.85
C CYS A 7 23.08 15.14 -46.51
N PRO A 8 21.84 15.67 -46.51
CA PRO A 8 21.15 15.93 -45.26
C PRO A 8 20.77 14.59 -44.63
N PHE A 9 21.45 14.24 -43.54
CA PHE A 9 20.92 13.26 -42.60
C PHE A 9 19.61 13.82 -42.04
N ILE A 10 18.49 13.36 -42.59
CA ILE A 10 17.19 13.53 -41.92
C ILE A 10 17.25 12.63 -40.70
N LEU A 11 17.55 13.22 -39.53
CA LEU A 11 17.29 12.59 -38.25
C LEU A 11 15.78 12.32 -38.21
N MET A 12 15.36 11.07 -38.41
CA MET A 12 14.04 10.67 -37.97
C MET A 12 14.06 10.76 -36.45
N ALA A 13 13.47 11.82 -35.90
CA ALA A 13 13.18 11.89 -34.48
C ALA A 13 12.39 10.62 -34.14
N GLN A 14 12.95 9.76 -33.29
CA GLN A 14 12.20 8.64 -32.77
C GLN A 14 10.97 9.23 -32.05
N ASN A 15 9.76 8.92 -32.53
CA ASN A 15 8.52 9.17 -31.80
C ASN A 15 8.43 8.22 -30.58
N ASN A 16 9.46 8.21 -29.74
CA ASN A 16 9.54 7.41 -28.52
C ASN A 16 8.88 8.16 -27.36
N THR A 17 7.62 8.59 -27.56
CA THR A 17 6.84 9.09 -26.43
C THR A 17 6.44 7.88 -25.58
N PRO A 18 6.75 7.86 -24.28
CA PRO A 18 6.34 6.76 -23.42
C PRO A 18 4.82 6.67 -23.41
N MET A 19 4.28 5.51 -23.80
CA MET A 19 2.85 5.22 -23.76
C MET A 19 2.51 4.45 -22.48
N PRO A 20 1.33 4.68 -21.87
CA PRO A 20 0.92 3.93 -20.70
C PRO A 20 0.75 2.45 -21.06
N THR A 21 1.13 1.58 -20.14
CA THR A 21 0.72 0.17 -20.17
C THR A 21 -0.80 0.08 -20.06
N LYS A 22 -1.38 -1.07 -20.43
CA LYS A 22 -2.83 -1.31 -20.24
C LYS A 22 -3.27 -1.15 -18.78
N ALA A 23 -2.40 -1.52 -17.83
CA ALA A 23 -2.68 -1.33 -16.40
C ALA A 23 -2.72 0.15 -16.03
N GLN A 24 -1.75 0.95 -16.48
CA GLN A 24 -1.73 2.40 -16.25
C GLN A 24 -2.90 3.11 -16.91
N GLN A 25 -3.29 2.69 -18.11
CA GLN A 25 -4.48 3.23 -18.78
C GLN A 25 -5.76 2.91 -17.99
N ALA A 26 -5.94 1.66 -17.56
CA ALA A 26 -7.09 1.26 -16.75
C ALA A 26 -7.12 1.97 -15.37
N TRP A 27 -5.95 2.23 -14.79
CA TRP A 27 -5.81 3.06 -13.58
C TRP A 27 -6.20 4.51 -13.84
N HIS A 28 -5.75 5.10 -14.94
CA HIS A 28 -6.08 6.47 -15.30
C HIS A 28 -7.58 6.66 -15.51
N GLU A 29 -8.23 5.70 -16.18
CA GLU A 29 -9.68 5.64 -16.37
C GLU A 29 -10.46 5.46 -15.05
N MET A 30 -9.79 5.18 -13.92
CA MET A 30 -10.49 5.18 -12.64
C MET A 30 -10.92 6.58 -12.21
N GLU A 31 -10.15 7.62 -12.54
CA GLU A 31 -10.40 9.05 -12.29
C GLU A 31 -10.51 9.45 -10.81
N PHE A 32 -11.32 8.74 -10.03
CA PHE A 32 -11.62 9.02 -8.63
C PHE A 32 -11.74 7.74 -7.80
N TYR A 33 -11.02 7.71 -6.68
CA TYR A 33 -11.03 6.66 -5.67
C TYR A 33 -10.71 7.27 -4.30
N LEU A 34 -11.00 6.54 -3.21
CA LEU A 34 -10.79 7.04 -1.85
C LEU A 34 -9.52 6.47 -1.22
N PHE A 35 -8.89 7.29 -0.38
CA PHE A 35 -7.84 6.86 0.53
C PHE A 35 -8.39 6.87 1.95
N MET A 36 -8.34 5.73 2.65
CA MET A 36 -8.81 5.57 4.02
C MET A 36 -7.64 5.37 4.97
N HIS A 37 -7.38 6.36 5.81
CA HIS A 37 -6.45 6.25 6.94
C HIS A 37 -7.22 5.77 8.16
N PHE A 38 -6.86 4.60 8.66
CA PHE A 38 -7.50 3.99 9.82
C PHE A 38 -6.50 3.11 10.57
N GLY A 39 -6.50 3.19 11.90
CA GLY A 39 -5.55 2.47 12.75
C GLY A 39 -5.54 3.04 14.18
N PRO A 40 -4.53 2.69 15.01
CA PRO A 40 -4.41 3.21 16.37
C PRO A 40 -4.45 4.74 16.44
N ASN A 41 -3.87 5.40 15.43
CA ASN A 41 -3.84 6.85 15.25
C ASN A 41 -5.24 7.50 15.26
N THR A 42 -6.26 6.80 14.77
CA THR A 42 -7.66 7.24 14.83
C THR A 42 -8.15 7.40 16.28
N PHE A 43 -7.62 6.60 17.21
CA PHE A 43 -8.03 6.58 18.61
C PHE A 43 -7.10 7.41 19.51
N THR A 44 -5.85 7.62 19.11
CA THR A 44 -4.90 8.48 19.83
C THR A 44 -4.96 9.94 19.39
N GLY A 45 -5.57 10.24 18.23
CA GLY A 45 -5.62 11.59 17.67
C GLY A 45 -4.28 12.06 17.10
N LEU A 46 -3.38 11.13 16.78
CA LEU A 46 -2.07 11.41 16.20
C LEU A 46 -2.13 11.27 14.68
N GLU A 47 -1.42 12.13 13.95
CA GLU A 47 -1.17 11.90 12.52
C GLU A 47 -0.15 10.77 12.33
N TRP A 48 0.96 10.83 13.07
CA TRP A 48 2.00 9.81 13.08
C TRP A 48 2.16 9.22 14.48
N GLY A 49 1.61 8.02 14.70
CA GLY A 49 1.86 7.24 15.91
C GLY A 49 3.33 6.89 16.09
N HIS A 50 3.73 6.64 17.33
CA HIS A 50 5.10 6.47 17.77
C HIS A 50 5.63 5.04 17.60
N GLY A 51 4.75 4.07 17.35
CA GLY A 51 5.06 2.64 17.24
C GLY A 51 5.11 1.92 18.59
N ASN A 52 4.70 2.59 19.67
CA ASN A 52 4.58 2.02 21.01
C ASN A 52 3.15 2.13 21.57
N GLU A 53 2.19 2.48 20.71
CA GLU A 53 0.77 2.41 21.03
C GLU A 53 0.43 1.01 21.52
N LYS A 54 -0.35 0.90 22.60
CA LYS A 54 -0.84 -0.41 23.05
C LYS A 54 -1.90 -0.90 22.07
N GLU A 55 -1.86 -2.17 21.71
CA GLU A 55 -2.80 -2.78 20.75
C GLU A 55 -4.25 -2.72 21.24
N GLU A 56 -4.46 -2.66 22.57
CA GLU A 56 -5.77 -2.45 23.19
C GLU A 56 -6.44 -1.11 22.82
N ILE A 57 -5.67 -0.12 22.36
CA ILE A 57 -6.21 1.16 21.89
C ILE A 57 -7.06 0.96 20.63
N PHE A 58 -6.70 -0.02 19.80
CA PHE A 58 -7.47 -0.38 18.62
C PHE A 58 -8.70 -1.21 19.03
N ASP A 59 -9.83 -0.53 19.26
CA ASP A 59 -11.08 -1.18 19.66
C ASP A 59 -12.32 -0.46 19.08
N PRO A 60 -12.47 -0.43 17.75
CA PRO A 60 -13.64 0.18 17.13
C PRO A 60 -14.91 -0.59 17.49
N LYS A 61 -15.91 0.14 18.01
CA LYS A 61 -17.14 -0.46 18.55
C LYS A 61 -18.13 -0.89 17.47
N GLU A 62 -18.21 -0.14 16.38
CA GLU A 62 -19.23 -0.30 15.33
C GLU A 62 -18.60 -0.27 13.94
N LEU A 63 -17.43 -0.91 13.77
CA LEU A 63 -16.75 -0.97 12.48
C LEU A 63 -17.63 -1.71 11.45
N ASP A 64 -18.05 -1.00 10.40
CA ASP A 64 -18.80 -1.53 9.27
C ASP A 64 -18.11 -1.14 7.94
N CYS A 65 -17.29 -2.03 7.40
CA CYS A 65 -16.66 -1.81 6.09
C CYS A 65 -17.68 -1.77 4.94
N GLU A 66 -18.88 -2.35 5.10
CA GLU A 66 -19.92 -2.18 4.10
C GLU A 66 -20.44 -0.75 4.08
N GLN A 67 -20.51 -0.08 5.24
CA GLN A 67 -20.86 1.35 5.31
C GLN A 67 -19.86 2.19 4.53
N TRP A 68 -18.56 1.92 4.69
CA TRP A 68 -17.51 2.60 3.92
C TRP A 68 -17.71 2.41 2.42
N CYS A 69 -17.96 1.18 1.97
CA CYS A 69 -18.19 0.88 0.55
C CYS A 69 -19.50 1.48 0.01
N ARG A 70 -20.57 1.55 0.81
CA ARG A 70 -21.82 2.23 0.43
C ARG A 70 -21.56 3.70 0.15
N ILE A 71 -20.81 4.38 1.03
CA ILE A 71 -20.46 5.80 0.87
C ILE A 71 -19.56 6.00 -0.33
N ALA A 72 -18.49 5.18 -0.48
CA ALA A 72 -17.58 5.27 -1.61
C ALA A 72 -18.32 5.15 -2.95
N LYS A 73 -19.25 4.20 -3.05
CA LYS A 73 -20.09 4.05 -4.24
C LYS A 73 -21.02 5.24 -4.45
N ALA A 74 -21.64 5.75 -3.38
CA ALA A 74 -22.56 6.88 -3.46
C ALA A 74 -21.88 8.18 -3.90
N CYS A 75 -20.60 8.40 -3.53
CA CYS A 75 -19.83 9.55 -4.00
C CYS A 75 -19.12 9.33 -5.34
N GLY A 76 -19.34 8.19 -6.01
CA GLY A 76 -18.79 7.90 -7.34
C GLY A 76 -17.35 7.38 -7.36
N ALA A 77 -16.77 7.02 -6.22
CA ALA A 77 -15.44 6.42 -6.17
C ALA A 77 -15.45 5.03 -6.82
N LYS A 78 -14.40 4.72 -7.59
CA LYS A 78 -14.24 3.42 -8.27
C LYS A 78 -13.39 2.42 -7.47
N GLY A 79 -12.78 2.87 -6.37
CA GLY A 79 -11.97 2.04 -5.49
C GLY A 79 -11.66 2.67 -4.13
N ILE A 80 -11.05 1.88 -3.27
CA ILE A 80 -10.57 2.28 -1.93
C ILE A 80 -9.15 1.76 -1.76
N ILE A 81 -8.23 2.63 -1.34
CA ILE A 81 -6.91 2.29 -0.78
C ILE A 81 -6.99 2.47 0.73
N ILE A 82 -6.61 1.46 1.51
CA ILE A 82 -6.57 1.55 2.98
C ILE A 82 -5.14 1.44 3.50
N THR A 83 -4.82 2.17 4.59
CA THR A 83 -3.59 1.99 5.36
C THR A 83 -3.58 0.62 6.06
N ALA A 84 -3.19 -0.44 5.35
CA ALA A 84 -3.05 -1.77 5.92
C ALA A 84 -2.07 -1.78 7.10
N LYS A 85 -0.99 -1.00 6.97
CA LYS A 85 -0.04 -0.67 8.04
C LYS A 85 0.45 0.75 7.83
N HIS A 86 0.33 1.62 8.83
CA HIS A 86 0.87 2.99 8.80
C HIS A 86 2.29 3.06 9.42
N HIS A 87 2.86 4.26 9.60
CA HIS A 87 4.22 4.42 10.13
C HIS A 87 4.41 3.85 11.54
N ASP A 88 3.37 3.89 12.38
CA ASP A 88 3.36 3.27 13.70
C ASP A 88 3.57 1.74 13.65
N GLY A 89 3.38 1.10 12.49
CA GLY A 89 3.67 -0.32 12.31
C GLY A 89 2.52 -1.25 12.71
N PHE A 90 1.37 -0.72 13.14
CA PHE A 90 0.23 -1.56 13.48
C PHE A 90 -0.42 -2.16 12.23
N CYS A 91 -0.49 -3.48 12.15
CA CYS A 91 -1.12 -4.17 11.03
C CYS A 91 -2.63 -4.34 11.26
N LEU A 92 -3.44 -3.86 10.32
CA LEU A 92 -4.90 -4.03 10.29
C LEU A 92 -5.37 -5.47 9.96
N TRP A 93 -4.41 -6.38 9.77
CA TRP A 93 -4.62 -7.81 9.56
C TRP A 93 -3.74 -8.62 10.50
N PRO A 94 -4.09 -9.89 10.82
CA PRO A 94 -3.36 -10.70 11.80
C PRO A 94 -2.06 -11.29 11.20
N SER A 95 -1.14 -10.43 10.76
CA SER A 95 0.13 -10.81 10.12
C SER A 95 0.93 -11.77 11.00
N LYS A 96 1.56 -12.78 10.40
CA LYS A 96 2.47 -13.70 11.12
C LYS A 96 3.85 -13.09 11.37
N TYR A 97 4.14 -11.93 10.77
CA TYR A 97 5.44 -11.29 10.76
C TYR A 97 5.50 -10.04 11.64
N SER A 98 4.49 -9.82 12.48
CA SER A 98 4.47 -8.79 13.52
C SER A 98 3.62 -9.27 14.69
N THR A 99 3.92 -8.77 15.89
CA THR A 99 3.07 -8.89 17.08
C THR A 99 2.30 -7.61 17.38
N HIS A 100 2.45 -6.57 16.54
CA HIS A 100 1.73 -5.31 16.66
C HIS A 100 0.61 -5.28 15.62
N THR A 101 -0.45 -6.05 15.87
CA THR A 101 -1.53 -6.27 14.90
C THR A 101 -2.90 -6.32 15.57
N VAL A 102 -3.97 -6.35 14.77
CA VAL A 102 -5.34 -6.61 15.24
C VAL A 102 -5.49 -7.89 16.06
N ARG A 103 -4.62 -8.89 15.88
CA ARG A 103 -4.63 -10.14 16.65
C ARG A 103 -4.38 -9.90 18.14
N GLU A 104 -3.53 -8.93 18.46
CA GLU A 104 -3.16 -8.55 19.83
C GLU A 104 -4.12 -7.50 20.43
N SER A 105 -5.08 -7.00 19.65
CA SER A 105 -6.09 -6.04 20.11
C SER A 105 -7.29 -6.70 20.80
N LYS A 106 -8.09 -5.91 21.51
CA LYS A 106 -9.38 -6.36 22.07
C LYS A 106 -10.48 -6.46 21.03
N TRP A 107 -10.32 -5.79 19.88
CA TRP A 107 -11.31 -5.77 18.82
C TRP A 107 -11.63 -7.18 18.32
N LYS A 108 -12.93 -7.53 18.30
CA LYS A 108 -13.42 -8.88 17.97
C LYS A 108 -12.66 -10.00 18.72
N ASN A 109 -12.24 -9.75 19.96
CA ASN A 109 -11.46 -10.67 20.79
C ASN A 109 -10.16 -11.15 20.11
N GLY A 110 -9.46 -10.26 19.40
CA GLY A 110 -8.22 -10.60 18.69
C GLY A 110 -8.42 -11.46 17.43
N LYS A 111 -9.67 -11.62 16.97
CA LYS A 111 -10.00 -12.43 15.78
C LYS A 111 -10.42 -11.59 14.58
N GLY A 112 -10.30 -10.28 14.69
CA GLY A 112 -10.64 -9.36 13.61
C GLY A 112 -9.60 -9.34 12.50
N ASP A 113 -10.05 -8.98 11.30
CA ASP A 113 -9.22 -8.71 10.12
C ASP A 113 -9.93 -7.65 9.28
N VAL A 114 -9.47 -6.40 9.36
CA VAL A 114 -10.12 -5.27 8.67
C VAL A 114 -9.95 -5.42 7.16
N LEU A 115 -8.81 -5.94 6.69
CA LEU A 115 -8.56 -6.10 5.27
C LEU A 115 -9.50 -7.16 4.67
N LYS A 116 -9.76 -8.24 5.40
CA LYS A 116 -10.74 -9.26 4.98
C LYS A 116 -12.15 -8.68 4.88
N ASP A 117 -12.58 -7.94 5.89
CA ASP A 117 -13.91 -7.32 5.89
C ASP A 117 -14.05 -6.29 4.75
N LEU A 118 -13.04 -5.43 4.54
CA LEU A 118 -13.07 -4.39 3.52
C LEU A 118 -12.93 -4.94 2.09
N SER A 119 -12.01 -5.87 1.84
CA SER A 119 -11.84 -6.48 0.51
C SER A 119 -13.11 -7.23 0.06
N ALA A 120 -13.77 -7.94 0.98
CA ALA A 120 -15.05 -8.59 0.72
C ALA A 120 -16.15 -7.56 0.41
N ALA A 121 -16.22 -6.47 1.17
CA ALA A 121 -17.15 -5.38 0.92
C ALA A 121 -16.88 -4.71 -0.44
N CYS A 122 -15.63 -4.36 -0.76
CA CYS A 122 -15.26 -3.79 -2.06
C CYS A 122 -15.76 -4.69 -3.21
N LYS A 123 -15.52 -6.00 -3.12
CA LYS A 123 -16.03 -6.97 -4.11
C LYS A 123 -17.55 -6.95 -4.22
N LYS A 124 -18.28 -6.93 -3.09
CA LYS A 124 -19.76 -6.88 -3.05
C LYS A 124 -20.32 -5.62 -3.72
N TYR A 125 -19.68 -4.47 -3.51
CA TYR A 125 -20.17 -3.18 -4.01
C TYR A 125 -19.65 -2.81 -5.40
N GLY A 126 -18.70 -3.59 -5.95
CA GLY A 126 -18.11 -3.36 -7.27
C GLY A 126 -16.96 -2.36 -7.27
N LEU A 127 -16.29 -2.18 -6.12
CA LEU A 127 -15.15 -1.28 -5.93
C LEU A 127 -13.83 -2.03 -6.08
N LYS A 128 -12.81 -1.37 -6.62
CA LYS A 128 -11.42 -1.87 -6.55
C LYS A 128 -10.88 -1.77 -5.13
N PHE A 129 -10.11 -2.75 -4.72
CA PHE A 129 -9.41 -2.77 -3.45
C PHE A 129 -7.92 -2.51 -3.68
N GLY A 130 -7.36 -1.56 -2.93
CA GLY A 130 -5.95 -1.24 -2.91
C GLY A 130 -5.44 -1.17 -1.47
N VAL A 131 -4.12 -1.23 -1.30
CA VAL A 131 -3.50 -1.20 0.01
C VAL A 131 -2.32 -0.24 0.03
N TYR A 132 -2.24 0.52 1.13
CA TYR A 132 -1.03 1.19 1.56
C TYR A 132 -0.35 0.32 2.60
N ILE A 133 0.96 0.10 2.46
CA ILE A 133 1.78 -0.53 3.48
C ILE A 133 3.04 0.30 3.67
N SER A 134 3.17 0.92 4.84
CA SER A 134 4.28 1.84 5.09
C SER A 134 5.62 1.10 5.07
N PRO A 135 6.57 1.51 4.22
CA PRO A 135 7.94 1.00 4.28
C PRO A 135 8.60 1.36 5.62
N TRP A 136 8.44 2.60 6.07
CA TRP A 136 8.88 3.05 7.39
C TRP A 136 8.06 2.37 8.48
N ASP A 137 8.73 1.79 9.46
CA ASP A 137 8.11 1.08 10.56
C ASP A 137 8.75 1.48 11.89
N ARG A 138 7.97 2.13 12.73
CA ARG A 138 8.41 2.62 14.04
C ARG A 138 8.30 1.56 15.14
N ASN A 139 7.68 0.41 14.86
CA ASN A 139 7.47 -0.66 15.84
C ASN A 139 8.41 -1.86 15.62
N HIS A 140 8.56 -2.31 14.37
CA HIS A 140 9.20 -3.60 14.12
C HIS A 140 10.67 -3.61 14.58
N PRO A 141 11.09 -4.61 15.38
CA PRO A 141 12.44 -4.61 15.97
C PRO A 141 13.55 -4.69 14.92
N ASP A 142 13.31 -5.40 13.81
CA ASP A 142 14.29 -5.51 12.72
C ASP A 142 14.36 -4.27 11.80
N TYR A 143 13.48 -3.27 11.94
CA TYR A 143 13.54 -2.06 11.11
C TYR A 143 14.91 -1.37 11.28
N GLY A 144 15.54 -1.00 10.17
CA GLY A 144 16.93 -0.52 10.13
C GLY A 144 17.97 -1.62 9.90
N THR A 145 17.54 -2.87 9.65
CA THR A 145 18.42 -4.00 9.35
C THR A 145 18.04 -4.67 8.02
N GLU A 146 18.94 -5.48 7.47
CA GLU A 146 18.67 -6.24 6.24
C GLU A 146 17.45 -7.18 6.39
N LYS A 147 17.27 -7.77 7.58
CA LYS A 147 16.18 -8.72 7.88
C LYS A 147 14.79 -8.12 7.68
N TYR A 148 14.63 -6.81 7.85
CA TYR A 148 13.34 -6.17 7.64
C TYR A 148 12.88 -6.25 6.17
N ASN A 149 13.79 -6.38 5.19
CA ASN A 149 13.39 -6.65 3.81
C ASN A 149 12.67 -8.01 3.67
N ASP A 150 13.08 -9.04 4.43
CA ASP A 150 12.39 -10.34 4.44
C ASP A 150 11.01 -10.24 5.10
N VAL A 151 10.94 -9.53 6.23
CA VAL A 151 9.68 -9.23 6.93
C VAL A 151 8.69 -8.54 5.99
N PHE A 152 9.12 -7.45 5.37
CA PHE A 152 8.30 -6.65 4.47
C PHE A 152 7.83 -7.45 3.24
N VAL A 153 8.72 -8.23 2.62
CA VAL A 153 8.37 -9.13 1.51
C VAL A 153 7.33 -10.17 1.92
N ASN A 154 7.43 -10.72 3.12
CA ASN A 154 6.48 -11.72 3.56
C ASN A 154 5.13 -11.11 3.97
N MET A 155 5.11 -9.92 4.57
CA MET A 155 3.87 -9.16 4.78
C MET A 155 3.18 -8.86 3.44
N MET A 156 3.92 -8.43 2.41
CA MET A 156 3.34 -8.24 1.07
C MET A 156 2.77 -9.54 0.51
N LYS A 157 3.45 -10.68 0.65
CA LYS A 157 2.90 -11.96 0.21
C LYS A 157 1.58 -12.30 0.91
N GLU A 158 1.44 -12.00 2.20
CA GLU A 158 0.17 -12.17 2.92
C GLU A 158 -0.93 -11.30 2.28
N LEU A 159 -0.63 -10.03 2.01
CA LEU A 159 -1.58 -9.10 1.38
C LEU A 159 -2.06 -9.61 0.01
N PHE A 160 -1.13 -9.96 -0.87
CA PHE A 160 -1.44 -10.37 -2.25
C PHE A 160 -2.03 -11.78 -2.39
N THR A 161 -1.93 -12.63 -1.35
CA THR A 161 -2.45 -14.00 -1.40
C THR A 161 -3.83 -14.14 -0.76
N ASN A 162 -4.17 -13.30 0.22
CA ASN A 162 -5.31 -13.54 1.10
C ASN A 162 -6.54 -12.64 0.82
N TYR A 163 -6.37 -11.49 0.16
CA TYR A 163 -7.44 -10.46 0.05
C TYR A 163 -7.98 -10.26 -1.37
N GLY A 164 -7.65 -11.17 -2.29
CA GLY A 164 -8.05 -11.08 -3.70
C GLY A 164 -7.21 -10.06 -4.48
N PRO A 165 -7.69 -9.63 -5.68
CA PRO A 165 -6.93 -8.72 -6.53
C PRO A 165 -6.75 -7.35 -5.87
N ILE A 166 -5.49 -6.98 -5.64
CA ILE A 166 -5.08 -5.64 -5.22
C ILE A 166 -4.78 -4.83 -6.48
N TRP A 167 -5.59 -3.81 -6.76
CA TRP A 167 -5.43 -3.00 -7.97
C TRP A 167 -4.28 -1.99 -7.86
N GLU A 168 -4.09 -1.39 -6.69
CA GLU A 168 -3.01 -0.44 -6.42
C GLU A 168 -2.35 -0.77 -5.07
N LEU A 169 -1.02 -0.77 -5.08
CA LEU A 169 -0.15 -0.86 -3.92
C LEU A 169 0.55 0.48 -3.75
N TRP A 170 0.46 1.06 -2.57
CA TRP A 170 1.01 2.37 -2.26
C TRP A 170 2.14 2.24 -1.23
N TRP A 171 3.35 2.62 -1.61
CA TRP A 171 4.51 2.71 -0.73
C TRP A 171 4.88 4.17 -0.45
N ASP A 172 4.89 4.50 0.84
CA ASP A 172 5.27 5.84 1.28
C ASP A 172 6.75 6.12 1.17
N GLY A 173 7.08 7.35 0.76
CA GLY A 173 8.43 7.91 0.83
C GLY A 173 8.73 8.64 2.13
N ALA A 174 7.73 8.93 2.96
CA ALA A 174 7.90 9.62 4.24
C ALA A 174 8.70 8.77 5.23
N ASN A 175 9.69 9.40 5.86
CA ASN A 175 10.52 8.79 6.88
C ASN A 175 11.01 9.86 7.87
N GLY A 176 10.64 9.72 9.13
CA GLY A 176 10.94 10.66 10.21
C GLY A 176 12.06 10.22 11.16
N GLU A 177 12.87 9.22 10.82
CA GLU A 177 14.02 8.77 11.65
C GLU A 177 15.07 9.88 11.84
N GLY A 178 15.20 10.78 10.87
CA GLY A 178 16.19 11.86 10.89
C GLY A 178 17.64 11.37 10.77
N PRO A 179 18.63 12.27 10.93
CA PRO A 179 20.03 11.97 10.64
C PRO A 179 20.66 10.87 11.50
N ASN A 180 20.16 10.68 12.73
CA ASN A 180 20.73 9.77 13.73
C ASN A 180 19.81 8.56 14.03
N GLY A 181 18.67 8.44 13.34
CA GLY A 181 17.74 7.34 13.54
C GLY A 181 18.14 6.08 12.77
N LYS A 182 17.24 5.11 12.74
CA LYS A 182 17.42 3.84 12.04
C LYS A 182 17.52 4.09 10.53
N GLN A 183 18.47 3.43 9.88
CA GLN A 183 18.69 3.54 8.43
C GLN A 183 18.31 2.24 7.73
N GLN A 184 17.08 2.18 7.21
CA GLN A 184 16.64 1.05 6.40
C GLN A 184 17.10 1.23 4.94
N VAL A 185 17.86 0.25 4.45
CA VAL A 185 18.11 0.10 3.01
C VAL A 185 17.05 -0.85 2.45
N TYR A 186 16.09 -0.29 1.71
CA TYR A 186 15.00 -1.05 1.10
C TYR A 186 15.44 -1.72 -0.20
N ASP A 187 15.17 -3.01 -0.33
CA ASP A 187 15.36 -3.73 -1.59
C ASP A 187 14.12 -3.56 -2.51
N TRP A 188 13.95 -2.35 -3.03
CA TRP A 188 12.82 -1.99 -3.89
C TRP A 188 12.66 -2.90 -5.10
N ARG A 189 13.78 -3.37 -5.67
CA ARG A 189 13.76 -4.27 -6.82
C ARG A 189 13.18 -5.63 -6.43
N ARG A 190 13.55 -6.17 -5.27
CA ARG A 190 12.95 -7.40 -4.74
C ARG A 190 11.48 -7.20 -4.39
N PHE A 191 11.12 -6.05 -3.85
CA PHE A 191 9.72 -5.72 -3.53
C PHE A 191 8.87 -5.70 -4.79
N GLU A 192 9.28 -4.94 -5.81
CA GLU A 192 8.60 -4.87 -7.09
C GLU A 192 8.52 -6.25 -7.76
N ASN A 193 9.63 -6.98 -7.85
CA ASN A 193 9.64 -8.32 -8.47
C ASN A 193 8.68 -9.29 -7.77
N THR A 194 8.55 -9.19 -6.44
CA THR A 194 7.60 -9.99 -5.67
C THR A 194 6.16 -9.65 -6.08
N VAL A 195 5.82 -8.36 -6.12
CA VAL A 195 4.49 -7.88 -6.53
C VAL A 195 4.19 -8.27 -7.96
N ARG A 196 5.11 -8.04 -8.91
CA ARG A 196 4.94 -8.39 -10.33
C ARG A 196 4.72 -9.88 -10.55
N LYS A 197 5.35 -10.74 -9.73
CA LYS A 197 5.15 -12.19 -9.80
C LYS A 197 3.76 -12.62 -9.28
N LEU A 198 3.25 -11.96 -8.25
CA LEU A 198 1.98 -12.32 -7.61
C LEU A 198 0.77 -11.65 -8.30
N SER A 199 0.92 -10.40 -8.73
CA SER A 199 -0.12 -9.57 -9.33
C SER A 199 0.48 -8.63 -10.37
N PRO A 200 0.73 -9.10 -11.61
CA PRO A 200 1.48 -8.37 -12.63
C PRO A 200 0.82 -7.06 -13.07
N ASN A 201 -0.49 -6.92 -12.89
CA ASN A 201 -1.26 -5.75 -13.30
C ASN A 201 -1.49 -4.74 -12.17
N THR A 202 -0.98 -4.98 -10.97
CA THR A 202 -1.09 -4.02 -9.86
C THR A 202 -0.29 -2.76 -10.16
N ILE A 203 -0.88 -1.59 -10.00
CA ILE A 203 -0.15 -0.33 -10.00
C ILE A 203 0.66 -0.23 -8.71
N ILE A 204 1.94 0.10 -8.84
CA ILE A 204 2.82 0.35 -7.71
C ILE A 204 3.07 1.85 -7.71
N PHE A 205 2.62 2.51 -6.65
CA PHE A 205 2.90 3.91 -6.35
C PHE A 205 4.08 3.98 -5.37
#